data_AF-A0A920H591-F1
#
_entry.id   AF-A0A920H591-F1
#
_cell.length_a   1.000
_cell.length_b   1.000
_cell.length_c   1.000
_cell.angle_alpha   90.00
_cell.angle_beta   90.00
_cell.angle_gamma   90.00
#
_symmetry.space_group_name_H-M   'P 1'
#
loop_
_entity.id
_entity.type
_entity.pdbx_description
1 polymer ?
#
loop_
_entity_poly.entity_id
_entity_poly.type
_entity_poly.pdbx_seq_one_letter_code
_entity_poly.pdbx_strand_id
1 'polypeptide(L)'
;MEYKIKEYKVERDFPAKPSTSMLSPHLRFGEISPRQILHYIGFSASEELDKGSEHFAKEIYWREFSHYILHHFPFVSKKPFNKNLKIFPGKMTIETNYIDGNMVILG
;
A
#
# COMPACT_ATOMS: atom_id res chain seq x y z
N MET A 1 -12.25 14.74 6.61
CA MET A 1 -11.85 13.37 6.16
C MET A 1 -12.84 12.81 5.15
N GLU A 2 -14.15 12.93 5.40
CA GLU A 2 -15.21 12.40 4.54
C GLU A 2 -15.20 12.94 3.08
N TYR A 3 -14.78 14.18 2.85
CA TYR A 3 -14.61 14.71 1.50
C TYR A 3 -13.45 14.05 0.72
N LYS A 4 -12.34 13.74 1.42
CA LYS A 4 -11.16 13.12 0.79
C LYS A 4 -11.38 11.66 0.43
N ILE A 5 -12.15 10.92 1.24
CA ILE A 5 -12.39 9.51 0.96
C ILE A 5 -13.26 9.32 -0.28
N LYS A 6 -14.24 10.21 -0.52
CA LYS A 6 -15.10 10.16 -1.73
C LYS A 6 -14.31 10.30 -3.03
N GLU A 7 -13.32 11.21 -3.04
CA GLU A 7 -12.44 11.45 -4.19
C GLU A 7 -11.26 10.46 -4.27
N TYR A 8 -11.06 9.62 -3.24
CA TYR A 8 -9.92 8.72 -3.12
C TYR A 8 -9.67 7.87 -4.37
N LYS A 9 -10.75 7.35 -4.97
CA LYS A 9 -10.67 6.52 -6.17
C LYS A 9 -9.96 7.22 -7.33
N VAL A 10 -10.19 8.52 -7.51
CA VAL A 10 -9.68 9.28 -8.66
C VAL A 10 -8.34 9.92 -8.33
N GLU A 11 -8.16 10.39 -7.10
CA GLU A 11 -7.00 11.22 -6.76
C GLU A 11 -5.77 10.44 -6.27
N ARG A 12 -5.94 9.18 -5.82
CA ARG A 12 -4.85 8.36 -5.24
C ARG A 12 -3.63 8.19 -6.16
N ASP A 13 -3.83 8.27 -7.47
CA ASP A 13 -2.79 8.02 -8.48
C ASP A 13 -1.97 9.28 -8.79
N PHE A 14 -2.34 10.44 -8.23
CA PHE A 14 -1.65 11.71 -8.43
C PHE A 14 -0.78 12.04 -7.21
N PRO A 15 0.53 11.76 -7.22
CA PRO A 15 1.40 11.94 -6.04
C PRO A 15 1.54 13.41 -5.61
N ALA A 16 1.30 14.37 -6.51
CA ALA A 16 1.28 15.79 -6.19
C ALA A 16 0.08 16.19 -5.30
N LYS A 17 -0.96 15.35 -5.22
CA LYS A 17 -2.16 15.62 -4.43
C LYS A 17 -2.09 14.91 -3.07
N PRO A 18 -2.40 15.59 -1.96
CA PRO A 18 -2.43 14.98 -0.63
C PRO A 18 -3.75 14.21 -0.39
N SER A 19 -3.99 13.19 -1.22
CA SER A 19 -5.27 12.48 -1.33
C SER A 19 -5.25 11.06 -0.76
N THR A 20 -4.14 10.61 -0.15
CA THR A 20 -4.06 9.35 0.59
C THR A 20 -4.31 9.55 2.09
N SER A 21 -4.57 8.46 2.82
CA SER A 21 -4.93 8.52 4.25
C SER A 21 -3.76 8.76 5.20
N MET A 22 -2.52 8.53 4.75
CA MET A 22 -1.31 8.53 5.59
C MET A 22 -1.37 7.56 6.80
N LEU A 23 -2.26 6.56 6.77
CA LEU A 23 -2.45 5.61 7.89
C LEU A 23 -1.44 4.45 7.93
N SER A 24 -0.54 4.35 6.95
CA SER A 24 0.40 3.22 6.85
C SER A 24 1.30 3.03 8.08
N PRO A 25 1.93 4.06 8.71
CA PRO A 25 2.74 3.83 9.91
C PRO A 25 1.89 3.40 11.11
N HIS A 26 0.73 4.03 11.32
CA HIS A 26 -0.20 3.70 12.40
C HIS A 26 -0.68 2.23 12.31
N LEU A 27 -1.00 1.78 11.09
CA LEU A 27 -1.36 0.39 10.79
C LEU A 27 -0.21 -0.59 10.98
N ARG A 28 1.03 -0.17 10.74
CA ARG A 28 2.23 -1.01 10.90
C ARG A 28 2.52 -1.27 12.38
N PHE A 29 2.41 -0.24 13.20
CA PHE A 29 2.67 -0.33 14.65
C PHE A 29 1.46 -0.77 15.47
N GLY A 30 0.29 -0.92 14.85
CA GLY A 30 -0.92 -1.38 15.52
C GLY A 30 -1.60 -0.31 16.39
N GLU A 31 -1.29 0.97 16.15
CA GLU A 31 -1.93 2.11 16.82
C GLU A 31 -3.42 2.23 16.44
N ILE A 32 -3.79 1.70 15.27
CA ILE A 32 -5.17 1.59 14.80
C ILE A 32 -5.39 0.23 14.15
N SER A 33 -6.55 -0.38 14.42
CA SER A 33 -6.95 -1.65 13.82
C SER A 33 -7.55 -1.47 12.42
N PRO A 34 -7.22 -2.35 11.45
CA PRO A 34 -7.91 -2.40 10.15
C PRO A 34 -9.44 -2.48 10.28
N ARG A 35 -9.96 -3.18 11.29
CA ARG A 35 -11.40 -3.31 11.54
C ARG A 35 -12.04 -2.00 11.99
N GLN A 36 -11.32 -1.20 12.78
CA GLN A 36 -11.80 0.13 13.20
C GLN A 36 -11.90 1.05 11.99
N ILE A 37 -10.94 0.98 11.07
CA ILE A 37 -10.98 1.75 9.83
C ILE A 37 -12.16 1.35 8.95
N LEU A 38 -12.37 0.05 8.73
CA LEU A 38 -13.51 -0.45 7.95
C LEU A 38 -14.84 -0.02 8.58
N HIS A 39 -14.98 -0.13 9.90
CA HIS A 39 -16.17 0.34 10.60
C HIS A 39 -16.38 1.86 10.44
N TYR A 40 -15.31 2.65 10.56
CA TYR A 40 -15.37 4.12 10.44
C TYR A 40 -15.83 4.58 9.05
N ILE A 41 -15.45 3.87 7.99
CA ILE A 41 -15.86 4.22 6.62
C ILE A 41 -17.24 3.65 6.25
N GLY A 42 -17.98 3.11 7.21
CA GLY A 42 -19.31 2.54 6.98
C GLY A 42 -19.29 1.18 6.27
N PHE A 43 -18.16 0.46 6.26
CA PHE A 43 -18.10 -0.86 5.64
C PHE A 43 -18.95 -1.84 6.46
N SER A 44 -20.18 -2.06 6.01
CA SER A 44 -21.14 -3.00 6.57
C SER A 44 -21.79 -3.80 5.44
N ALA A 45 -22.33 -4.98 5.77
CA ALA A 45 -22.95 -5.86 4.78
C ALA A 45 -24.27 -5.30 4.20
N SER A 46 -24.81 -4.24 4.81
CA SER A 46 -26.15 -3.72 4.55
C SER A 46 -26.18 -2.31 3.95
N GLU A 47 -25.03 -1.65 3.78
CA GLU A 47 -24.98 -0.27 3.29
C GLU A 47 -24.16 -0.17 2.00
N GLU A 48 -24.69 0.59 1.03
CA GLU A 48 -23.94 0.93 -0.18
C GLU A 48 -22.89 1.98 0.15
N LEU A 49 -21.63 1.63 -0.10
CA LEU A 49 -20.51 2.55 0.02
C LEU A 49 -20.39 3.43 -1.23
N ASP A 50 -19.97 4.67 -1.04
CA ASP A 50 -19.49 5.47 -2.17
C ASP A 50 -18.24 4.83 -2.79
N LYS A 51 -17.99 5.13 -4.07
CA LYS A 51 -16.89 4.51 -4.84
C LYS A 51 -15.51 4.74 -4.23
N GLY A 52 -15.32 5.85 -3.53
CA GLY A 52 -14.08 6.19 -2.88
C GLY A 52 -13.85 5.34 -1.63
N SER A 53 -14.87 5.23 -0.78
CA SER A 53 -14.87 4.34 0.39
C SER A 53 -14.73 2.86 0.01
N GLU A 54 -15.40 2.40 -1.05
CA GLU A 54 -15.25 1.04 -1.58
C GLU A 54 -13.80 0.75 -2.02
N HIS A 55 -13.17 1.70 -2.73
CA HIS A 55 -11.76 1.57 -3.14
C HIS A 55 -10.82 1.60 -1.94
N PHE A 56 -11.08 2.47 -0.97
CA PHE A 56 -10.29 2.54 0.25
C PHE A 56 -10.36 1.24 1.04
N ALA A 57 -11.55 0.61 1.16
CA ALA A 57 -11.71 -0.71 1.77
C ALA A 57 -10.85 -1.78 1.08
N LYS A 58 -10.77 -1.77 -0.26
CA LYS A 58 -9.91 -2.71 -1.03
C LYS A 58 -8.43 -2.56 -0.68
N GLU A 59 -7.95 -1.34 -0.42
CA GLU A 59 -6.56 -1.13 0.01
C GLU A 59 -6.28 -1.71 1.40
N ILE A 60 -7.25 -1.63 2.32
CA ILE A 60 -7.17 -2.31 3.61
C ILE A 60 -7.11 -3.84 3.40
N TYR A 61 -7.94 -4.38 2.52
CA TYR A 61 -7.89 -5.81 2.18
C TYR A 61 -6.57 -6.22 1.53
N TRP A 62 -5.96 -5.39 0.68
CA TRP A 62 -4.63 -5.65 0.10
C TRP A 62 -3.54 -5.78 1.17
N ARG A 63 -3.62 -4.99 2.25
CA ARG A 63 -2.74 -5.15 3.42
C ARG A 63 -2.94 -6.52 4.07
N GLU A 64 -4.19 -6.90 4.37
CA GLU A 64 -4.51 -8.19 4.99
C GLU A 64 -4.09 -9.37 4.09
N PHE A 65 -4.30 -9.25 2.78
CA PHE A 65 -3.87 -10.25 1.80
C PHE A 65 -2.35 -10.39 1.77
N SER A 66 -1.61 -9.28 1.85
CA SER A 66 -0.14 -9.30 1.93
C SER A 66 0.36 -10.01 3.19
N HIS A 67 -0.28 -9.75 4.34
CA HIS A 67 -0.02 -10.48 5.58
C HIS A 67 -0.39 -11.97 5.47
N TYR A 68 -1.52 -12.28 4.84
CA TYR A 68 -1.96 -13.66 4.59
C TYR A 68 -0.94 -14.43 3.76
N ILE A 69 -0.42 -13.82 2.67
CA ILE A 69 0.64 -14.40 1.85
C ILE A 69 1.88 -14.66 2.72
N LEU A 70 2.34 -13.67 3.49
CA LEU A 70 3.54 -13.82 4.30
C LEU A 70 3.39 -14.91 5.37
N HIS A 71 2.20 -15.04 5.96
CA HIS A 71 1.90 -16.08 6.95
C HIS A 71 1.97 -17.49 6.34
N HIS A 72 1.37 -17.71 5.17
CA HIS A 72 1.31 -19.03 4.54
C HIS A 72 2.57 -19.38 3.74
N PHE A 73 3.27 -18.37 3.24
CA PHE A 73 4.45 -18.51 2.40
C PHE A 73 5.60 -17.66 2.96
N PRO A 74 6.15 -17.96 4.16
CA PRO A 74 7.14 -17.11 4.81
C PRO A 74 8.43 -16.88 3.98
N PHE A 75 8.73 -17.78 3.04
CA PHE A 75 9.87 -17.67 2.13
C PHE A 75 9.80 -16.46 1.19
N VAL A 76 8.61 -15.89 0.96
CA VAL A 76 8.38 -14.77 0.03
C VAL A 76 9.10 -13.49 0.46
N SER A 77 9.45 -13.40 1.74
CA SER A 77 10.28 -12.32 2.29
C SER A 77 11.74 -12.37 1.82
N LYS A 78 12.21 -13.53 1.32
CA LYS A 78 13.61 -13.78 0.97
C LYS A 78 13.80 -14.27 -0.46
N LYS A 79 12.76 -14.83 -1.08
CA LYS A 79 12.81 -15.47 -2.39
C LYS A 79 11.60 -15.05 -3.22
N PRO A 80 11.74 -14.96 -4.55
CA PRO A 80 10.61 -14.71 -5.44
C PRO A 80 9.49 -15.74 -5.21
N PHE A 81 8.25 -15.28 -5.27
CA PHE A 81 7.09 -16.17 -5.18
C PHE A 81 7.05 -17.15 -6.36
N ASN A 82 7.31 -16.65 -7.57
CA ASN A 82 7.44 -17.46 -8.78
C ASN A 82 8.83 -18.09 -8.86
N LYS A 83 8.89 -19.42 -8.73
CA LYS A 83 10.14 -20.20 -8.73
C LYS A 83 10.94 -20.12 -10.03
N ASN A 84 10.29 -19.76 -11.14
CA ASN A 84 10.96 -19.61 -12.44
C ASN A 84 11.70 -18.28 -12.58
N LEU A 85 11.48 -17.32 -11.67
CA LEU A 85 12.24 -16.09 -11.64
C LEU A 85 13.65 -16.37 -11.13
N LYS A 86 14.63 -16.20 -12.01
CA LYS A 86 16.03 -16.23 -11.63
C LYS A 86 16.33 -14.98 -10.81
N ILE A 87 16.87 -15.16 -9.61
CA ILE A 87 17.50 -14.07 -8.88
C ILE A 87 18.75 -13.71 -9.68
N PHE A 88 18.73 -12.59 -10.39
CA PHE A 88 19.90 -12.13 -11.12
C PHE A 88 21.02 -11.83 -10.10
N PRO A 89 22.18 -12.49 -10.18
CA PRO A 89 23.31 -12.21 -9.32
C PRO A 89 24.00 -10.96 -9.86
N GLY A 90 23.35 -9.82 -9.69
CA GLY A 90 23.92 -8.52 -9.99
C GLY A 90 23.57 -7.60 -8.84
N LYS A 91 24.57 -6.92 -8.28
CA LYS A 91 24.30 -5.72 -7.50
C LYS A 91 23.48 -4.81 -8.41
N MET A 92 22.20 -4.64 -8.10
CA MET A 92 21.46 -3.49 -8.60
C MET A 92 21.91 -2.27 -7.77
N THR A 93 23.22 -2.00 -7.73
CA THR A 93 23.71 -0.66 -7.49
C THR A 93 23.46 0.10 -8.77
N ILE A 94 22.21 0.49 -8.97
CA ILE A 94 22.02 1.81 -9.52
C ILE A 94 22.44 2.67 -8.34
N GLU A 95 23.68 3.15 -8.33
CA GLU A 95 24.05 4.27 -7.46
C GLU A 95 23.30 5.49 -8.00
N THR A 96 21.97 5.50 -7.86
CA THR A 96 21.18 6.71 -7.91
C THR A 96 21.41 7.38 -6.57
N ASN A 97 22.53 8.10 -6.48
CA ASN A 97 22.65 9.10 -5.44
C ASN A 97 21.64 10.20 -5.78
N TYR A 98 20.53 10.20 -5.03
CA TYR A 98 19.61 11.33 -4.99
C TYR A 98 20.25 12.38 -4.07
N ILE A 99 21.02 13.28 -4.68
CA ILE A 99 21.53 14.47 -3.99
C ILE A 99 20.56 15.60 -4.36
N ASP A 100 19.90 16.18 -3.36
CA ASP A 100 19.00 17.32 -3.51
C ASP A 100 17.88 17.14 -4.56
N GLY A 101 17.32 15.92 -4.65
CA GLY A 101 16.20 15.62 -5.55
C GLY A 101 16.59 15.37 -7.02
N ASN A 102 17.87 15.39 -7.35
CA ASN A 102 18.36 15.07 -8.69
C ASN A 102 18.96 13.67 -8.75
N MET A 103 18.60 12.94 -9.80
CA MET A 103 19.18 11.63 -10.09
C MET A 103 20.56 11.82 -10.76
N VAL A 104 21.64 11.50 -10.04
CA VAL A 104 23.00 11.50 -10.60
C VAL A 104 23.42 10.06 -10.87
N ILE A 105 23.78 9.75 -12.12
CA ILE A 105 24.39 8.46 -12.48
C ILE A 105 25.91 8.64 -12.36
N LEU A 106 26.50 8.05 -11.32
CA LEU A 106 27.95 7.95 -11.21
C LEU A 106 28.43 6.78 -12.08
N GLY A 107 29.28 7.08 -13.06
CA GLY A 107 29.90 6.10 -13.97
C GLY A 107 31.22 5.56 -13.43
#